data_AF-A0A3L7DTA5-F1
#
_entry.id   AF-A0A3L7DTA5-F1
#
_cell.length_a   1.000
_cell.length_b   1.000
_cell.length_c   1.000
_cell.angle_alpha   90.00
_cell.angle_beta   90.00
_cell.angle_gamma   90.00
#
_symmetry.space_group_name_H-M   'P 1'
#
loop_
_entity.id
_entity.type
_entity.pdbx_description
1 polymer ?
#
loop_
_entity_poly.entity_id
_entity_poly.type
_entity_poly.pdbx_seq_one_letter_code
_entity_poly.pdbx_strand_id
1 'polypeptide(L)'
;MHTEIAEVLIDIEAQLRQLGLWDKIPPSSRALASAEPFCVDTLTLPQWLQFVFIPTIYSMLEAGDPLPQRCGIAPMAKEFFRDSGMGIDALVESLQSIDELLTQSD
;
A
#
# COMPACT_ATOMS: atom_id res chain seq x y z
N MET A 1 -13.61 0.74 -12.26
CA MET A 1 -13.19 -0.05 -11.09
C MET A 1 -11.78 -0.63 -11.22
N HIS A 2 -11.52 -1.69 -12.02
CA HIS A 2 -10.16 -2.27 -12.09
C HIS A 2 -9.09 -1.27 -12.58
N THR A 3 -9.45 -0.43 -13.55
CA THR A 3 -8.55 0.63 -14.07
C THR A 3 -8.27 1.73 -13.03
N GLU A 4 -9.28 2.16 -12.28
CA GLU A 4 -9.14 3.20 -11.24
C GLU A 4 -8.22 2.71 -10.10
N ILE A 5 -8.37 1.44 -9.70
CA ILE A 5 -7.50 0.82 -8.70
C ILE A 5 -6.05 0.80 -9.20
N ALA A 6 -5.82 0.40 -10.45
CA ALA A 6 -4.48 0.40 -11.05
C ALA A 6 -3.88 1.82 -11.14
N GLU A 7 -4.67 2.83 -11.50
CA GLU A 7 -4.24 4.23 -11.52
C GLU A 7 -3.81 4.70 -10.13
N VAL A 8 -4.61 4.42 -9.09
CA VAL A 8 -4.26 4.79 -7.71
C VAL A 8 -3.02 4.04 -7.23
N LEU A 9 -2.80 2.78 -7.61
CA LEU A 9 -1.57 2.05 -7.30
C LEU A 9 -0.33 2.71 -7.92
N ILE A 10 -0.45 3.20 -9.16
CA ILE A 10 0.62 3.95 -9.83
C ILE A 10 0.91 5.26 -9.07
N ASP A 11 -0.13 5.96 -8.63
CA ASP A 11 0.03 7.19 -7.84
C ASP A 11 0.74 6.91 -6.51
N ILE A 12 0.36 5.86 -5.79
CA ILE A 12 1.02 5.44 -4.55
C ILE A 12 2.51 5.17 -4.81
N GLU A 13 2.85 4.41 -5.86
CA GLU A 13 4.24 4.16 -6.25
C GLU A 13 5.00 5.46 -6.56
N ALA A 14 4.39 6.37 -7.31
CA ALA A 14 4.98 7.66 -7.64
C ALA A 14 5.25 8.50 -6.39
N GLN A 15 4.30 8.55 -5.44
CA GLN A 15 4.46 9.26 -4.17
C GLN A 15 5.57 8.65 -3.31
N LEU A 16 5.62 7.32 -3.17
CA LEU A 16 6.70 6.64 -2.44
C LEU A 16 8.07 6.96 -3.03
N ARG A 17 8.20 7.03 -4.36
CA ARG A 17 9.44 7.42 -5.04
C ARG A 17 9.79 8.88 -4.81
N GLN A 18 8.83 9.79 -4.91
CA GLN A 18 9.05 11.23 -4.69
C GLN A 18 9.48 11.53 -3.26
N LEU A 19 8.91 10.82 -2.29
CA LEU A 19 9.24 10.94 -0.87
C LEU A 19 10.54 10.21 -0.49
N GLY A 20 11.18 9.49 -1.42
CA GLY A 20 12.39 8.72 -1.17
C GLY A 20 12.18 7.48 -0.31
N LEU A 21 10.93 7.00 -0.21
CA LEU A 21 10.50 5.83 0.56
C LEU A 21 10.53 4.53 -0.26
N TRP A 22 10.82 4.63 -1.56
CA TRP A 22 10.89 3.48 -2.46
C TRP A 22 12.24 2.76 -2.34
N ASP A 23 12.21 1.52 -1.86
CA ASP A 23 13.39 0.72 -1.64
C ASP A 23 13.86 0.04 -2.94
N LYS A 24 15.17 0.01 -3.16
CA LYS A 24 15.75 -0.72 -4.30
C LYS A 24 15.94 -2.21 -4.02
N ILE A 25 16.09 -2.55 -2.75
CA ILE A 25 16.42 -3.91 -2.30
C ILE A 25 15.18 -4.47 -1.63
N PRO A 26 14.62 -5.60 -2.10
CA PRO A 26 13.50 -6.23 -1.44
C PRO A 26 13.89 -6.75 -0.05
N PRO A 27 12.98 -6.70 0.94
CA PRO A 27 13.16 -7.37 2.22
C PRO A 27 13.37 -8.87 2.03
N SER A 28 13.97 -9.52 3.05
CA SER A 28 14.14 -10.97 3.02
C SER A 28 12.79 -11.69 2.90
N SER A 29 12.77 -12.86 2.26
CA SER A 29 11.55 -13.68 2.13
C SER A 29 10.92 -14.01 3.48
N ARG A 30 11.73 -14.12 4.55
CA ARG A 30 11.22 -14.31 5.92
C ARG A 30 10.47 -13.07 6.43
N ALA A 31 10.94 -11.87 6.10
CA ALA A 31 10.26 -10.63 6.48
C ALA A 31 8.94 -10.45 5.73
N LEU A 32 8.90 -10.83 4.45
CA LEU A 32 7.68 -10.79 3.62
C LEU A 32 6.64 -11.84 4.04
N ALA A 33 7.07 -12.92 4.71
CA ALA A 33 6.21 -14.01 5.16
C ALA A 33 5.69 -13.84 6.60
N SER A 34 5.67 -12.60 7.13
CA SER A 34 5.08 -12.35 8.45
C SER A 34 3.57 -12.64 8.43
N ALA A 35 3.06 -13.19 9.53
CA ALA A 35 1.64 -13.46 9.73
C ALA A 35 0.91 -12.27 10.37
N GLU A 36 1.64 -11.26 10.87
CA GLU A 36 1.04 -10.08 11.47
C GLU A 36 0.40 -9.17 10.41
N PRO A 37 -0.69 -8.46 10.75
CA PRO A 37 -1.29 -7.47 9.84
C PRO A 37 -0.25 -6.45 9.37
N PHE A 38 -0.24 -6.16 8.07
CA PHE A 38 0.74 -5.27 7.43
C PHE A 38 2.22 -5.66 7.61
N CYS A 39 2.51 -6.87 8.10
CA CYS A 39 3.85 -7.31 8.49
C CYS A 39 4.56 -6.28 9.40
N VAL A 40 3.81 -5.62 10.32
CA VAL A 40 4.32 -4.51 11.13
C VAL A 40 5.53 -4.86 12.01
N ASP A 41 5.74 -6.14 12.28
CA ASP A 41 6.86 -6.66 13.06
C ASP A 41 8.15 -6.78 12.24
N THR A 42 8.04 -6.93 10.92
CA THR A 42 9.19 -7.19 10.02
C THR A 42 9.42 -6.12 8.96
N LEU A 43 8.41 -5.34 8.59
CA LEU A 43 8.43 -4.37 7.50
C LEU A 43 8.04 -2.98 7.97
N THR A 44 8.63 -1.97 7.32
CA THR A 44 8.08 -0.62 7.35
C THR A 44 6.84 -0.52 6.45
N LEU A 45 5.98 0.46 6.70
CA LEU A 45 4.79 0.66 5.86
C LEU A 45 5.12 0.82 4.36
N PRO A 46 6.11 1.63 3.95
CA PRO A 46 6.52 1.72 2.54
C PRO A 46 6.95 0.39 1.94
N GLN A 47 7.69 -0.44 2.70
CA GLN A 47 8.11 -1.76 2.24
C GLN A 47 6.94 -2.71 2.07
N TRP A 48 6.00 -2.70 3.02
CA TRP A 48 4.78 -3.49 2.88
C TRP A 48 3.96 -3.02 1.67
N LEU A 49 3.80 -1.71 1.46
CA LEU A 49 3.12 -1.16 0.29
C LEU A 49 3.77 -1.64 -1.01
N GLN A 50 5.08 -1.47 -1.11
CA GLN A 50 5.85 -1.76 -2.32
C GLN A 50 5.92 -3.25 -2.65
N PHE A 51 6.21 -4.10 -1.66
CA PHE A 51 6.58 -5.50 -1.90
C PHE A 51 5.47 -6.50 -1.62
N VAL A 52 4.41 -6.08 -0.91
CA VAL A 52 3.27 -6.94 -0.58
C VAL A 52 2.02 -6.38 -1.22
N PHE A 53 1.57 -5.20 -0.81
CA PHE A 53 0.25 -4.68 -1.19
C PHE A 53 0.09 -4.44 -2.70
N ILE A 54 0.95 -3.61 -3.30
CA ILE A 54 0.89 -3.27 -4.74
C ILE A 54 0.91 -4.54 -5.62
N PRO A 55 1.90 -5.45 -5.50
CA PRO A 55 1.93 -6.65 -6.34
C PRO A 55 0.76 -7.60 -6.07
N THR A 56 0.30 -7.72 -4.81
CA THR A 56 -0.88 -8.54 -4.48
C THR A 56 -2.13 -8.03 -5.18
N ILE A 57 -2.42 -6.72 -5.10
CA ILE A 57 -3.60 -6.17 -5.76
C ILE A 57 -3.51 -6.33 -7.28
N TYR A 58 -2.34 -6.09 -7.90
CA TYR A 58 -2.17 -6.33 -9.33
C TYR A 58 -2.46 -7.79 -9.72
N SER A 59 -1.93 -8.76 -8.97
CA SER A 59 -2.20 -10.18 -9.23
C SER A 59 -3.69 -10.52 -9.09
N MET A 60 -4.38 -9.96 -8.10
CA MET A 60 -5.81 -10.18 -7.91
C MET A 60 -6.64 -9.55 -9.05
N LEU A 61 -6.27 -8.35 -9.50
CA LEU A 61 -6.90 -7.69 -10.64
C LEU A 61 -6.72 -8.49 -11.94
N GLU A 62 -5.53 -9.05 -12.17
CA GLU A 62 -5.22 -9.89 -13.33
C GLU A 62 -5.97 -11.23 -13.28
N ALA A 63 -6.06 -11.85 -12.10
CA ALA A 63 -6.78 -13.10 -11.89
C ALA A 63 -8.31 -12.93 -11.89
N GLY A 64 -8.80 -11.70 -11.68
CA GLY A 64 -10.22 -11.44 -11.43
C GLY A 64 -10.70 -11.95 -10.07
N ASP A 65 -9.78 -12.07 -9.11
CA ASP A 65 -10.08 -12.53 -7.76
C ASP A 65 -10.79 -11.43 -6.95
N PRO A 66 -11.62 -11.81 -5.95
CA PRO A 66 -12.28 -10.84 -5.09
C PRO A 66 -11.24 -10.05 -4.29
N LEU A 67 -11.25 -8.73 -4.47
CA LEU A 67 -10.35 -7.80 -3.79
C LEU A 67 -10.61 -7.75 -2.27
N PRO A 68 -9.60 -7.37 -1.46
CA PRO A 68 -9.78 -7.26 -0.02
C PRO A 68 -10.82 -6.17 0.31
N GLN A 69 -11.91 -6.55 0.97
CA GLN A 69 -13.05 -5.65 1.24
C GLN A 69 -12.78 -4.56 2.28
N ARG A 70 -11.69 -4.64 3.06
CA ARG A 70 -11.30 -3.60 4.01
C ARG A 70 -9.79 -3.53 4.12
N CYS A 71 -9.26 -2.43 3.61
CA CYS A 71 -7.90 -2.00 3.85
C CYS A 71 -7.98 -0.73 4.72
N GLY A 72 -7.25 -0.73 5.84
CA GLY A 72 -7.15 0.41 6.75
C GLY A 72 -5.78 1.05 6.61
N ILE A 73 -5.34 1.30 5.38
CA ILE A 73 -3.96 1.67 5.09
C ILE A 73 -3.74 3.16 5.33
N ALA A 74 -4.69 4.01 4.93
CA ALA A 74 -4.62 5.44 5.17
C ALA A 74 -4.45 5.82 6.67
N PRO A 75 -5.23 5.29 7.62
CA PRO A 75 -5.00 5.56 9.03
C PRO A 75 -3.66 5.02 9.53
N MET A 76 -3.19 3.88 9.00
CA MET A 76 -1.88 3.33 9.33
C MET A 76 -0.74 4.24 8.84
N ALA A 77 -0.85 4.82 7.64
CA ALA A 77 0.10 5.79 7.12
C ALA A 77 0.16 7.06 7.97
N LYS A 78 -1.01 7.60 8.34
CA LYS A 78 -1.08 8.76 9.24
C LYS A 78 -0.38 8.49 10.58
N GLU A 79 -0.53 7.28 11.12
CA GLU A 79 0.14 6.89 12.36
C GLU A 79 1.65 6.76 12.18
N PHE A 80 2.08 6.01 11.16
CA PHE A 80 3.50 5.75 10.89
C PHE A 80 4.31 7.04 10.67
N PHE A 81 3.71 8.02 10.00
CA PHE A 81 4.37 9.28 9.65
C PHE A 81 4.02 10.45 10.60
N ARG A 82 3.23 10.22 11.65
CA ARG A 82 2.72 11.27 12.55
C ARG A 82 3.79 12.26 13.01
N ASP A 83 4.94 11.74 13.42
CA ASP A 83 6.06 12.54 13.98
C ASP A 83 7.20 12.75 12.97
N SER A 84 7.02 12.38 11.71
CA SER A 84 8.07 12.45 10.68
C SER A 84 8.31 13.87 10.14
N GLY A 85 7.31 14.77 10.26
CA GLY A 85 7.34 16.09 9.63
C GLY A 85 7.36 16.05 8.09
N MET A 86 7.14 14.89 7.47
CA MET A 86 7.15 14.69 6.02
C MET A 86 5.82 15.13 5.40
N GLY A 87 5.88 15.75 4.22
CA GLY A 87 4.69 16.13 3.44
C GLY A 87 4.04 14.92 2.77
N ILE A 88 3.35 14.09 3.55
CA ILE A 88 2.73 12.84 3.10
C ILE A 88 1.28 12.99 2.65
N ASP A 89 0.74 14.20 2.59
CA ASP A 89 -0.68 14.44 2.32
C ASP A 89 -1.14 13.77 1.02
N ALA A 90 -0.38 13.94 -0.06
CA ALA A 90 -0.67 13.32 -1.35
C ALA A 90 -0.60 11.77 -1.29
N LEU A 91 0.35 11.20 -0.56
CA LEU A 91 0.43 9.75 -0.36
C LEU A 91 -0.81 9.26 0.41
N VAL A 92 -1.19 9.96 1.47
CA VAL A 92 -2.36 9.62 2.29
C VAL A 92 -3.66 9.73 1.50
N GLU A 93 -3.80 10.72 0.63
CA GLU A 93 -4.94 10.88 -0.25
C GLU A 93 -5.07 9.70 -1.22
N SER A 94 -3.96 9.28 -1.85
CA SER A 94 -3.96 8.08 -2.70
C SER A 94 -4.29 6.81 -1.91
N LEU A 95 -3.75 6.68 -0.69
CA LEU A 95 -4.06 5.56 0.20
C LEU A 95 -5.52 5.54 0.67
N GLN A 96 -6.13 6.71 0.86
CA GLN A 96 -7.55 6.79 1.20
C GLN A 96 -8.41 6.42 0.00
N SER A 97 -8.02 6.87 -1.19
CA SER A 97 -8.71 6.55 -2.44
C SER A 97 -8.71 5.03 -2.70
N ILE A 98 -7.58 4.34 -2.48
CA ILE A 98 -7.53 2.89 -2.64
C ILE A 98 -8.38 2.16 -1.58
N ASP A 99 -8.34 2.59 -0.31
CA ASP A 99 -9.15 2.00 0.76
C ASP A 99 -10.67 2.10 0.43
N GLU A 100 -11.11 3.23 -0.13
CA GLU A 100 -12.50 3.46 -0.56
C GLU A 100 -12.87 2.59 -1.78
N LEU A 101 -12.03 2.56 -2.82
CA LEU A 101 -12.26 1.75 -4.02
C LEU A 101 -12.35 0.25 -3.71
N LEU A 102 -11.49 -0.23 -2.81
CA LEU A 102 -11.48 -1.62 -2.35
C LEU A 102 -12.74 -1.97 -1.53
N THR A 103 -13.24 -1.01 -0.74
CA THR A 103 -14.46 -1.20 0.07
C THR A 103 -15.74 -1.21 -0.79
N GLN A 104 -15.75 -0.52 -1.93
CA GLN A 104 -16.91 -0.40 -2.82
C GLN A 104 -17.07 -1.56 -3.82
N SER A 105 -16.12 -2.51 -3.85
CA SER A 105 -16.16 -3.68 -4.73
C SER A 105 -17.09 -4.75 -4.14
N ASP A 106 -18.40 -4.58 -4.31
CA ASP A 106 -19.49 -5.54 -4.03
C ASP A 106 -20.06 -6.14 -5.35
#